data_AF-A0A1E7FUT6-F1
#
_entry.id   AF-A0A1E7FUT6-F1
#
_cell.length_a   1.000
_cell.length_b   1.000
_cell.length_c   1.000
_cell.angle_alpha   90.00
_cell.angle_beta   90.00
_cell.angle_gamma   90.00
#
_symmetry.space_group_name_H-M   'P 1'
#
loop_
_entity.id
_entity.type
_entity.pdbx_description
1 polymer ?
#
loop_
_entity_poly.entity_id
_entity_poly.type
_entity_poly.pdbx_seq_one_letter_code
_entity_poly.pdbx_strand_id
1 'polypeptide(L)'
;MFPFRHMMLLVVVTGDVDHRRAAAHSTNNEQLPVLVVGAGPCGLVAATTFQKHGISYTIIEKASRKKICSNAGSGFELASTAIGILKDRLSIDTSKITSLYVGMALMIIGGMNIRNARMPENVMLASVNRAALQKHQLDFQE
;
A
#
# COMPACT_ATOMS: atom_id res chain seq x y z
N MET A 1 -5.29 6.78 -28.41
CA MET A 1 -6.49 6.70 -27.55
C MET A 1 -6.61 5.27 -27.05
N PHE A 2 -6.19 4.99 -25.82
CA PHE A 2 -6.40 3.70 -25.15
C PHE A 2 -6.77 3.97 -23.69
N PRO A 3 -7.98 3.63 -23.25
CA PRO A 3 -8.35 3.73 -21.85
C PRO A 3 -8.24 2.34 -21.21
N PHE A 4 -7.19 2.09 -20.44
CA PHE A 4 -7.20 0.98 -19.48
C PHE A 4 -7.45 1.54 -18.08
N ARG A 5 -8.72 1.45 -17.68
CA ARG A 5 -9.20 1.61 -16.32
C ARG A 5 -8.97 0.28 -15.57
N HIS A 6 -8.36 0.37 -14.39
CA HIS A 6 -8.53 -0.51 -13.23
C HIS A 6 -8.40 -2.03 -13.44
N MET A 7 -7.16 -2.54 -13.37
CA MET A 7 -6.90 -3.86 -12.77
C MET A 7 -5.43 -3.92 -12.34
N MET A 8 -5.15 -3.69 -11.06
CA MET A 8 -3.84 -3.99 -10.49
C MET A 8 -3.83 -5.49 -10.19
N LEU A 9 -3.34 -6.27 -11.15
CA LEU A 9 -3.08 -7.69 -10.95
C LEU A 9 -1.82 -7.80 -10.09
N LEU A 10 -2.00 -8.06 -8.80
CA LEU A 10 -0.94 -8.62 -7.98
C LEU A 10 -0.75 -10.07 -8.46
N VAL A 11 0.22 -10.31 -9.34
CA VAL A 11 0.66 -11.68 -9.59
C VAL A 11 1.55 -12.07 -8.41
N VAL A 12 0.93 -12.57 -7.33
CA VAL A 12 1.67 -13.44 -6.42
C VAL A 12 1.79 -14.77 -7.16
N VAL A 13 2.93 -15.04 -7.79
CA VAL A 13 3.25 -16.42 -8.18
C VAL A 13 3.56 -17.16 -6.87
N THR A 14 2.53 -17.61 -6.17
CA THR A 14 2.71 -18.74 -5.26
C THR A 14 2.74 -19.96 -6.17
N GLY A 15 3.93 -20.53 -6.40
CA GLY A 15 4.00 -21.82 -7.08
C GLY A 15 3.28 -22.85 -6.22
N ASP A 16 2.02 -23.16 -6.55
CA ASP A 16 1.39 -24.41 -6.15
C ASP A 16 1.93 -25.46 -7.12
N VAL A 17 2.97 -26.18 -6.69
CA VAL A 17 3.55 -27.26 -7.47
C VAL A 17 2.62 -28.46 -7.35
N ASP A 18 1.90 -28.73 -8.43
CA ASP A 18 1.04 -29.89 -8.66
C ASP A 18 1.42 -31.14 -7.83
N HIS A 19 0.49 -31.59 -6.97
CA HIS A 19 0.62 -32.80 -6.17
C HIS A 19 0.46 -34.13 -6.94
N ARG A 20 0.81 -34.21 -8.23
CA ARG A 20 0.71 -35.48 -8.98
C ARG A 20 1.88 -35.76 -9.92
N ARG A 21 2.75 -36.66 -9.43
CA ARG A 21 3.83 -37.42 -10.13
C ARG A 21 5.08 -36.58 -10.46
N ALA A 22 6.31 -36.98 -10.15
CA ALA A 22 6.87 -38.24 -9.66
C ALA A 22 8.29 -38.01 -9.08
N ALA A 23 8.66 -38.87 -8.13
CA ALA A 23 10.00 -39.34 -7.79
C ALA A 23 11.12 -38.33 -7.44
N ALA A 24 11.54 -38.40 -6.18
CA ALA A 24 12.87 -38.08 -5.67
C ALA A 24 13.42 -36.68 -5.97
N HIS A 25 13.00 -35.68 -5.20
CA HIS A 25 13.79 -34.45 -5.10
C HIS A 25 13.87 -33.91 -3.67
N SER A 26 15.09 -33.51 -3.36
CA SER A 26 15.70 -33.13 -2.09
C SER A 26 14.86 -32.22 -1.19
N THR A 27 15.04 -32.40 0.12
CA THR A 27 14.58 -31.55 1.22
C THR A 27 15.28 -30.17 1.26
N ASN A 28 15.37 -29.50 0.13
CA ASN A 28 15.70 -28.07 0.06
C ASN A 28 14.41 -27.37 -0.36
N ASN A 29 13.70 -26.81 0.61
CA ASN A 29 12.54 -25.96 0.35
C ASN A 29 13.09 -24.62 -0.20
N GLU A 30 13.57 -24.63 -1.44
CA GLU A 30 14.09 -23.43 -2.12
C GLU A 30 12.93 -22.44 -2.25
N GLN A 31 12.97 -21.39 -1.43
CA GLN A 31 11.96 -20.35 -1.47
C GLN A 31 12.10 -19.57 -2.78
N LEU A 32 11.11 -19.72 -3.65
CA LEU A 32 11.09 -19.02 -4.93
C LEU A 32 11.05 -17.49 -4.70
N PRO A 33 11.84 -16.70 -5.45
CA PRO A 33 11.86 -15.26 -5.30
C PRO A 33 10.52 -14.64 -5.74
N VAL A 34 10.04 -13.66 -4.97
CA VAL A 34 8.77 -12.97 -5.26
C VAL A 34 9.00 -11.77 -6.16
N LEU A 35 8.15 -11.60 -7.17
CA LEU A 35 8.18 -10.43 -8.05
C LEU A 35 6.99 -9.52 -7.77
N VAL A 36 7.25 -8.26 -7.43
CA VAL A 36 6.21 -7.23 -7.27
C VAL A 36 6.24 -6.31 -8.49
N VAL A 37 5.22 -6.41 -9.34
CA VAL A 37 5.10 -5.54 -10.52
C VAL A 37 4.24 -4.32 -10.17
N GLY A 38 4.89 -3.17 -10.03
CA GLY A 38 4.30 -1.88 -9.69
C GLY A 38 4.71 -1.39 -8.30
N ALA A 39 5.34 -0.21 -8.23
CA ALA A 39 5.72 0.47 -6.99
C ALA A 39 4.67 1.51 -6.56
N GLY A 40 3.40 1.19 -6.80
CA GLY A 40 2.26 1.89 -6.20
C GLY A 40 2.20 1.65 -4.68
N PRO A 41 1.31 2.34 -3.95
CA PRO A 41 1.18 2.16 -2.50
C PRO A 41 0.99 0.70 -2.08
N CYS A 42 0.13 -0.05 -2.78
CA CYS A 42 -0.10 -1.46 -2.46
C CYS A 42 1.14 -2.34 -2.72
N GLY A 43 1.84 -2.12 -3.84
CA GLY A 43 3.06 -2.87 -4.16
C GLY A 43 4.17 -2.62 -3.15
N LEU A 44 4.33 -1.37 -2.69
CA LEU A 44 5.29 -1.04 -1.64
C LEU A 44 4.89 -1.64 -0.28
N VAL A 45 3.60 -1.65 0.08
CA VAL A 45 3.11 -2.36 1.28
C VAL A 45 3.40 -3.86 1.20
N ALA A 46 3.18 -4.49 0.04
CA ALA A 46 3.46 -5.91 -0.17
C ALA A 46 4.97 -6.19 -0.03
N ALA A 47 5.81 -5.39 -0.67
CA ALA A 47 7.26 -5.47 -0.54
C ALA A 47 7.73 -5.34 0.92
N THR A 48 7.23 -4.36 1.67
CA THR A 48 7.58 -4.23 3.09
C THR A 48 7.07 -5.43 3.91
N THR A 49 5.94 -6.02 3.53
CA THR A 49 5.45 -7.26 4.16
C THR A 49 6.42 -8.41 3.91
N PHE A 50 6.88 -8.60 2.67
CA PHE A 50 7.87 -9.63 2.33
C PHE A 50 9.20 -9.41 3.06
N GLN A 51 9.67 -8.16 3.10
CA GLN A 51 10.86 -7.77 3.86
C GLN A 51 10.75 -8.15 5.34
N LYS A 52 9.62 -7.83 5.99
CA LYS A 52 9.37 -8.16 7.39
C LYS A 52 9.40 -9.66 7.67
N HIS A 53 8.99 -10.48 6.70
CA HIS A 53 8.96 -11.94 6.82
C HIS A 53 10.23 -12.63 6.30
N GLY A 54 11.28 -11.88 5.95
CA GLY A 54 12.53 -12.45 5.42
C GLY A 54 12.38 -13.11 4.05
N ILE A 55 11.35 -12.74 3.29
CA ILE A 55 11.07 -13.28 1.96
C ILE A 55 11.82 -12.45 0.93
N SER A 56 12.65 -13.08 0.10
CA SER A 56 13.34 -12.40 -1.00
C SER A 56 12.35 -11.93 -2.06
N TYR A 57 12.46 -10.65 -2.46
CA TYR A 57 11.62 -10.06 -3.48
C TYR A 57 12.36 -9.06 -4.36
N THR A 58 11.81 -8.81 -5.54
CA THR A 58 12.22 -7.73 -6.46
C THR A 58 11.01 -6.91 -6.86
N ILE A 59 11.13 -5.59 -6.84
CA ILE A 59 10.09 -4.68 -7.36
C ILE A 59 10.46 -4.26 -8.78
N ILE A 60 9.52 -4.39 -9.71
CA ILE A 60 9.63 -3.85 -11.07
C ILE A 60 8.62 -2.72 -11.23
N GLU A 61 9.10 -1.52 -11.56
CA GLU A 61 8.25 -0.37 -11.85
C GLU A 61 8.69 0.31 -13.15
N LYS A 62 7.71 0.72 -13.96
CA LYS A 62 7.95 1.41 -15.23
C LYS A 62 8.39 2.86 -15.02
N ALA A 63 7.82 3.53 -14.02
CA ALA A 63 8.14 4.91 -13.68
C ALA A 63 9.46 5.01 -12.89
N SER A 64 10.24 6.06 -13.14
CA SER A 64 11.41 6.34 -12.31
C SER A 64 11.03 6.73 -10.88
N ARG A 65 11.93 6.54 -9.90
CA ARG A 65 11.71 6.98 -8.50
C ARG A 65 11.24 8.43 -8.41
N LYS A 66 11.87 9.32 -9.17
CA LYS A 66 11.49 10.75 -9.26
C LYS A 66 10.04 10.93 -9.71
N LYS A 67 9.55 10.10 -10.63
CA LYS A 67 8.17 10.16 -11.14
C LYS A 67 7.17 9.50 -10.18
N ILE A 68 7.55 8.43 -9.47
CA ILE A 68 6.72 7.81 -8.44
C ILE A 68 6.48 8.80 -7.30
N CYS A 69 7.56 9.43 -6.84
CA CYS A 69 7.58 10.40 -5.75
C CYS A 69 7.21 11.83 -6.20
N SER A 70 6.83 12.04 -7.45
CA SER A 70 6.31 13.34 -7.88
C SER A 70 4.85 13.49 -7.46
N ASN A 71 4.44 14.72 -7.18
CA ASN A 71 3.07 15.05 -6.78
C ASN A 71 2.12 15.01 -7.99
N ALA A 72 1.98 13.85 -8.62
CA ALA A 72 1.02 13.59 -9.68
C ALA A 72 -0.20 12.89 -9.08
N GLY A 73 -1.31 13.63 -8.90
CA GLY A 73 -2.56 13.10 -8.34
C GLY A 73 -2.92 13.66 -6.96
N SER A 74 -4.01 13.16 -6.38
CA SER A 74 -4.53 13.57 -5.07
C SER A 74 -3.91 12.77 -3.92
N GLY A 75 -4.30 13.08 -2.69
CA GLY A 75 -4.06 12.23 -1.53
C GLY A 75 -4.92 10.96 -1.53
N PHE A 76 -4.60 10.06 -0.61
CA PHE A 76 -5.42 8.89 -0.26
C PHE A 76 -6.11 9.11 1.07
N GLU A 77 -7.28 8.49 1.19
CA GLU A 77 -7.93 8.23 2.46
C GLU A 77 -7.40 6.95 3.08
N LEU A 78 -6.98 7.03 4.33
CA LEU A 78 -6.57 5.91 5.16
C LEU A 78 -7.68 5.60 6.15
N ALA A 79 -8.31 4.43 5.96
CA ALA A 79 -9.19 3.85 6.95
C ALA A 79 -8.39 3.40 8.20
N SER A 80 -9.09 3.23 9.33
CA SER A 80 -8.46 2.78 10.59
C SER A 80 -7.70 1.47 10.43
N THR A 81 -8.21 0.57 9.59
CA THR A 81 -7.56 -0.70 9.26
C THR A 81 -6.24 -0.51 8.53
N ALA A 82 -6.17 0.42 7.56
CA ALA A 82 -4.94 0.73 6.84
C ALA A 82 -3.89 1.34 7.78
N ILE A 83 -4.31 2.27 8.66
CA ILE A 83 -3.43 2.86 9.68
C ILE A 83 -2.87 1.77 10.60
N GLY A 84 -3.72 0.87 11.10
CA GLY A 84 -3.31 -0.23 11.97
C GLY A 84 -2.37 -1.23 11.27
N ILE A 85 -2.60 -1.53 9.99
CA ILE A 85 -1.68 -2.38 9.22
C ILE A 85 -0.30 -1.71 9.10
N LEU A 86 -0.25 -0.45 8.67
CA LEU A 86 1.00 0.26 8.48
C LEU A 86 1.78 0.38 9.79
N LYS A 87 1.12 0.85 10.85
CA LYS A 87 1.76 1.09 12.15
C LYS A 87 2.04 -0.21 12.91
N ASP A 88 1.02 -0.99 13.18
CA ASP A 88 1.11 -2.08 14.16
C ASP A 88 1.66 -3.37 13.53
N ARG A 89 1.38 -3.59 12.23
CA ARG A 89 1.83 -4.79 11.53
C ARG A 89 3.09 -4.59 10.71
N LEU A 90 3.36 -3.41 10.20
CA LEU A 90 4.53 -3.17 9.34
C LEU A 90 5.54 -2.20 9.95
N SER A 91 5.27 -1.64 11.14
CA SER A 91 6.15 -0.70 11.82
C SER A 91 6.49 0.55 11.00
N ILE A 92 5.57 0.93 10.09
CA ILE A 92 5.64 2.15 9.28
C ILE A 92 4.87 3.25 10.02
N ASP A 93 5.60 4.19 10.60
CA ASP A 93 5.00 5.34 11.28
C ASP A 93 4.60 6.43 10.27
N THR A 94 3.30 6.51 9.98
CA THR A 94 2.74 7.51 9.06
C THR A 94 2.34 8.83 9.74
N SER A 95 2.54 8.99 11.05
CA SER A 95 2.08 10.16 11.81
C SER A 95 2.62 11.49 11.28
N LYS A 96 3.82 11.50 10.71
CA LYS A 96 4.48 12.69 10.15
C LYS A 96 3.99 13.09 8.77
N ILE A 97 3.31 12.18 8.06
CA ILE A 97 2.88 12.39 6.67
C ILE A 97 1.36 12.37 6.51
N THR A 98 0.63 12.07 7.58
CA THR A 98 -0.84 11.98 7.59
C THR A 98 -1.48 13.18 8.25
N SER A 99 -2.72 13.47 7.84
CA SER A 99 -3.60 14.45 8.49
C SER A 99 -4.83 13.72 9.02
N LEU A 100 -4.97 13.65 10.34
CA LEU A 100 -6.08 12.96 10.99
C LEU A 100 -7.40 13.72 10.82
N TYR A 101 -8.47 12.99 10.59
CA TYR A 101 -9.81 13.54 10.56
C TYR A 101 -10.41 13.66 11.95
N VAL A 102 -10.84 14.87 12.28
CA VAL A 102 -11.54 15.19 13.52
C VAL A 102 -13.07 15.10 13.38
N GLY A 103 -13.56 15.05 12.15
CA GLY A 103 -14.99 15.03 11.85
C GLY A 103 -15.29 15.28 10.38
N MET A 104 -16.56 15.47 10.08
CA MET A 104 -17.10 15.70 8.75
C MET A 104 -18.14 16.82 8.81
N ALA A 105 -18.10 17.71 7.82
CA ALA A 105 -19.08 18.76 7.62
C ALA A 105 -19.82 18.50 6.30
N LEU A 106 -21.15 18.54 6.33
CA LEU A 106 -21.98 18.56 5.15
C LEU A 106 -22.37 20.01 4.86
N MET A 107 -22.02 20.50 3.67
CA MET A 107 -22.28 21.86 3.22
C MET A 107 -23.15 21.86 1.97
N ILE A 108 -24.05 22.84 1.84
CA ILE A 108 -24.70 23.13 0.56
C ILE A 108 -23.75 23.91 -0.37
N ILE A 109 -24.12 24.03 -1.65
CA ILE A 109 -23.35 24.75 -2.69
C ILE A 109 -23.07 26.22 -2.31
N GLY A 110 -23.86 26.83 -1.42
CA GLY A 110 -23.62 28.18 -0.87
C GLY A 110 -22.67 28.26 0.33
N GLY A 111 -22.02 27.15 0.72
CA GLY A 111 -21.07 27.10 1.85
C GLY A 111 -21.72 27.05 3.24
N MET A 112 -23.06 27.05 3.33
CA MET A 112 -23.76 26.90 4.60
C MET A 112 -23.64 25.45 5.11
N ASN A 113 -23.17 25.30 6.35
CA ASN A 113 -23.11 24.01 7.03
C ASN A 113 -24.53 23.52 7.35
N ILE A 114 -24.88 22.35 6.84
CA ILE A 114 -26.12 21.63 7.15
C ILE A 114 -25.93 20.78 8.41
N ARG A 115 -24.77 20.12 8.52
CA ARG A 115 -24.49 19.19 9.59
C ARG A 115 -23.00 19.08 9.84
N ASN A 116 -22.63 19.02 11.11
CA ASN A 116 -21.30 18.64 11.55
C ASN A 116 -21.41 17.33 12.34
N ALA A 117 -20.49 16.41 12.11
CA ALA A 117 -20.31 15.21 12.89
C ALA A 117 -18.86 15.15 13.34
N ARG A 118 -18.63 14.94 14.64
CA ARG A 118 -17.29 14.60 15.13
C ARG A 118 -17.00 13.14 14.87
N MET A 119 -15.73 12.83 14.63
CA MET A 119 -15.30 11.45 14.55
C MET A 119 -15.41 10.80 15.93
N PRO A 120 -15.91 9.56 16.05
CA PRO A 120 -15.86 8.82 17.30
C PRO A 120 -14.41 8.66 17.80
N GLU A 121 -14.20 8.69 19.11
CA GLU A 121 -12.85 8.64 19.72
C GLU A 121 -12.06 7.37 19.36
N ASN A 122 -12.75 6.28 19.06
CA ASN A 122 -12.17 4.99 18.68
C ASN A 122 -11.97 4.81 17.17
N VAL A 123 -12.27 5.82 16.36
CA VAL A 123 -12.14 5.76 14.90
C VAL A 123 -11.01 6.68 14.45
N MET A 124 -9.99 6.08 13.84
CA MET A 124 -8.89 6.82 13.21
C MET A 124 -9.08 6.82 11.70
N LEU A 125 -9.36 7.98 11.13
CA LEU A 125 -9.30 8.19 9.68
C LEU A 125 -8.26 9.28 9.42
N ALA A 126 -7.55 9.17 8.31
CA ALA A 126 -6.55 10.15 7.94
C ALA A 126 -6.51 10.31 6.43
N SER A 127 -6.06 11.47 5.96
CA SER A 127 -5.57 11.60 4.59
C SER A 127 -4.05 11.64 4.55
N VAL A 128 -3.49 11.22 3.42
CA VAL A 128 -2.05 11.26 3.17
C VAL A 128 -1.80 11.67 1.73
N ASN A 129 -0.79 12.52 1.49
CA ASN A 129 -0.38 12.78 0.12
C ASN A 129 0.24 11.50 -0.49
N ARG A 130 -0.21 11.11 -1.69
CA ARG A 130 0.27 9.90 -2.38
C ARG A 130 1.80 9.85 -2.46
N ALA A 131 2.42 10.93 -2.92
CA ALA A 131 3.85 10.99 -3.14
C ALA A 131 4.61 10.94 -1.82
N ALA A 132 4.11 11.58 -0.77
CA ALA A 132 4.68 11.51 0.57
C ALA A 132 4.66 10.08 1.12
N LEU A 133 3.55 9.35 0.97
CA LEU A 133 3.46 7.96 1.41
C LEU A 133 4.46 7.06 0.67
N GLN A 134 4.48 7.14 -0.67
CA GLN A 134 5.37 6.29 -1.47
C GLN A 134 6.85 6.62 -1.23
N LYS A 135 7.19 7.91 -1.07
CA LYS A 135 8.54 8.30 -0.68
C LYS A 135 8.91 7.71 0.68
N HIS A 136 8.04 7.87 1.67
CA HIS A 136 8.27 7.35 3.02
C HIS A 136 8.45 5.82 3.04
N GLN A 137 7.68 5.08 2.23
CA GLN A 137 7.83 3.63 2.12
C GLN A 137 9.10 3.20 1.39
N LEU A 138 9.51 3.92 0.34
CA LEU A 138 10.76 3.64 -0.37
C LEU A 138 11.98 3.90 0.52
N ASP A 139 11.96 5.00 1.27
CA ASP A 139 13.03 5.35 2.22
C ASP A 139 13.09 4.36 3.40
N PHE A 140 12.04 3.56 3.64
CA PHE A 140 12.01 2.48 4.64
C PHE A 140 12.62 1.16 4.13
N GLN A 141 12.70 0.99 2.80
CA GLN A 141 13.23 -0.22 2.17
C GLN A 141 14.76 -0.18 1.98
N GLU A 142 15.39 0.98 2.19
CA GLU A 142 16.84 1.23 2.12
C GLU A 142 17.48 1.14 3.51
#